data_AF-A0A2Z4UC07-F1
#
_entry.id   AF-A0A2Z4UC07-F1
#
_cell.length_a   1.000
_cell.length_b   1.000
_cell.length_c   1.000
_cell.angle_alpha   90.00
_cell.angle_beta   90.00
_cell.angle_gamma   90.00
#
_symmetry.space_group_name_H-M   'P 1'
#
loop_
_entity.id
_entity.type
_entity.pdbx_description
1 polymer ?
#
loop_
_entity_poly.entity_id
_entity_poly.type
_entity_poly.pdbx_seq_one_letter_code
_entity_poly.pdbx_strand_id
1 'polypeptide(L)'
;MKRKNTMWSILYLIFLVVFNLIFYTLGGINHPASVWISYFFIHFAYLFLLATPFFVRKGRETGTFSAVLGWISATYFGIELVVGILFILIAPKGIKGALIVQVLILAVYLFVLISNMIANEQTETAIESHNKELCYVKTASVRMRSIIEKVGDRVLLKKIEKVYDVLRCSPVKSSSAANEIEQRVFKELDSLERAVSMGDEEGINTSAETLYALVVERNHRLI
;
A
#
# COMPACT_ATOMS: atom_id res chain seq x y z
N MET A 1 -18.23 14.47 5.20
CA MET A 1 -17.05 14.51 4.29
C MET A 1 -16.76 15.85 3.60
N LYS A 2 -17.68 16.86 3.54
CA LYS A 2 -17.45 18.09 2.73
C LYS A 2 -16.57 19.18 3.38
N ARG A 3 -16.76 19.53 4.66
CA ARG A 3 -16.07 20.68 5.30
C ARG A 3 -14.54 20.57 5.38
N LYS A 4 -14.01 19.38 5.68
CA LYS A 4 -12.55 19.16 5.83
C LYS A 4 -11.80 19.29 4.50
N ASN A 5 -12.37 18.78 3.41
CA ASN A 5 -11.81 18.96 2.06
C ASN A 5 -11.86 20.43 1.62
N THR A 6 -12.96 21.15 1.89
CA THR A 6 -13.07 22.57 1.52
C THR A 6 -12.02 23.45 2.20
N MET A 7 -11.76 23.23 3.50
CA MET A 7 -10.74 24.01 4.24
C MET A 7 -9.32 23.76 3.72
N TRP A 8 -8.98 22.51 3.41
CA TRP A 8 -7.70 22.16 2.79
C TRP A 8 -7.54 22.76 1.39
N SER A 9 -8.60 22.74 0.57
CA SER A 9 -8.57 23.39 -0.75
C SER A 9 -8.35 24.90 -0.67
N ILE A 10 -8.98 25.57 0.31
CA ILE A 10 -8.76 27.01 0.53
C ILE A 10 -7.30 27.27 0.93
N LEU A 11 -6.76 26.48 1.86
CA LEU A 11 -5.36 26.60 2.28
C LEU A 11 -4.39 26.48 1.10
N TYR A 12 -4.63 25.52 0.20
CA TYR A 12 -3.81 25.36 -1.00
C TYR A 12 -3.94 26.51 -2.00
N LEU A 13 -5.08 27.21 -2.02
CA LEU A 13 -5.28 28.34 -2.91
C LEU A 13 -4.54 29.61 -2.45
N ILE A 14 -4.28 29.73 -1.14
CA ILE A 14 -3.59 30.91 -0.56
C ILE A 14 -2.22 31.11 -1.20
N PHE A 15 -1.43 30.03 -1.34
CA PHE A 15 -0.12 30.14 -1.99
C PHE A 15 -0.24 30.69 -3.42
N LEU A 16 -1.16 30.14 -4.22
CA LEU A 16 -1.37 30.60 -5.61
C LEU A 16 -1.73 32.08 -5.66
N VAL A 17 -2.67 32.53 -4.82
CA VAL A 17 -3.10 33.92 -4.79
C VAL A 17 -1.97 34.85 -4.36
N VAL A 18 -1.28 34.52 -3.25
CA VAL A 18 -0.20 35.35 -2.71
C VAL A 18 0.98 35.42 -3.68
N PHE A 19 1.40 34.28 -4.24
CA PHE A 19 2.51 34.25 -5.19
C PHE A 19 2.20 35.05 -6.45
N ASN A 20 1.01 34.88 -7.04
CA ASN A 20 0.59 35.64 -8.22
C ASN A 20 0.53 37.14 -7.94
N LEU A 21 -0.06 37.53 -6.80
CA LEU A 21 -0.16 38.92 -6.41
C LEU A 21 1.23 39.56 -6.28
N ILE A 22 2.16 38.92 -5.58
CA ILE A 22 3.54 39.40 -5.42
C ILE A 22 4.25 39.48 -6.78
N PHE A 23 4.12 38.44 -7.61
CA PHE A 23 4.76 38.37 -8.92
C PHE A 23 4.33 39.53 -9.83
N TYR A 24 3.02 39.75 -9.99
CA TYR A 24 2.52 40.81 -10.86
C TYR A 24 2.69 42.22 -10.28
N THR A 25 2.65 42.39 -8.95
CA THR A 25 2.84 43.71 -8.32
C THR A 25 4.29 44.17 -8.32
N LEU A 26 5.25 43.27 -8.11
CA LEU A 26 6.68 43.62 -8.09
C LEU A 26 7.34 43.53 -9.48
N GLY A 27 6.95 42.53 -10.28
CA GLY A 27 7.56 42.26 -11.58
C GLY A 27 6.92 43.00 -12.75
N GLY A 28 5.64 43.38 -12.63
CA GLY A 28 4.87 43.90 -13.76
C GLY A 28 4.46 42.81 -14.74
N ILE A 29 4.21 43.19 -16.00
CA ILE A 29 3.67 42.28 -17.04
C ILE A 29 4.72 41.92 -18.11
N ASN A 30 5.75 42.77 -18.26
CA ASN A 30 6.77 42.62 -19.29
C ASN A 30 7.99 41.87 -18.75
N HIS A 31 8.00 40.55 -19.00
CA HIS A 31 9.07 39.66 -18.55
C HIS A 31 9.72 38.88 -19.70
N PRO A 32 11.05 38.63 -19.64
CA PRO A 32 11.72 37.76 -20.60
C PRO A 32 11.26 36.30 -20.43
N ALA A 33 11.47 35.48 -21.47
CA ALA A 33 11.01 34.09 -21.48
C ALA A 33 11.54 33.23 -20.32
N SER A 34 12.75 33.52 -19.81
CA SER A 34 13.36 32.83 -18.66
C SER A 34 12.54 32.97 -17.36
N VAL A 35 11.95 34.14 -17.15
CA VAL A 35 11.09 34.44 -15.99
C VAL A 35 9.79 33.65 -16.11
N TRP A 36 9.17 33.61 -17.30
CA TRP A 36 7.95 32.84 -17.54
C TRP A 36 8.15 31.33 -17.38
N ILE A 37 9.30 30.80 -17.82
CA ILE A 37 9.65 29.39 -17.60
C ILE A 37 9.74 29.11 -16.11
N SER A 38 10.48 29.94 -15.37
CA SER A 38 10.67 29.74 -13.93
C SER A 38 9.35 29.86 -13.17
N TYR A 39 8.52 30.83 -13.55
CA TYR A 39 7.16 30.96 -13.05
C TYR A 39 6.34 29.68 -13.29
N PHE A 40 6.38 29.12 -14.50
CA PHE A 40 5.67 27.87 -14.82
C PHE A 40 6.17 26.70 -13.97
N PHE A 41 7.48 26.51 -13.85
CA PHE A 41 8.03 25.38 -13.10
C PHE A 41 7.76 25.47 -11.58
N ILE A 42 7.73 26.66 -10.98
CA ILE A 42 7.28 26.85 -9.59
C ILE A 42 5.84 26.36 -9.40
N HIS A 43 4.93 26.76 -10.30
CA HIS A 43 3.53 26.33 -10.25
C HIS A 43 3.39 24.84 -10.49
N PHE A 44 4.19 24.30 -11.41
CA PHE A 44 4.23 22.87 -11.70
C PHE A 44 4.71 22.06 -10.49
N ALA A 45 5.79 22.50 -9.82
CA ALA A 45 6.28 21.86 -8.61
C ALA A 45 5.25 21.93 -7.47
N TYR A 46 4.57 23.07 -7.33
CA TYR A 46 3.48 23.20 -6.37
C TYR A 46 2.33 22.23 -6.66
N LEU A 47 1.93 22.12 -7.93
CA LEU A 47 0.89 21.17 -8.34
C LEU A 47 1.31 19.72 -8.03
N PHE A 48 2.58 19.36 -8.27
CA PHE A 48 3.10 18.04 -7.94
C PHE A 48 3.08 17.75 -6.44
N LEU A 49 3.41 18.75 -5.60
CA LEU A 49 3.29 18.64 -4.14
C LEU A 49 1.85 18.37 -3.70
N LEU A 50 0.86 19.01 -4.33
CA LEU A 50 -0.56 18.75 -4.07
C LEU A 50 -1.02 17.41 -4.64
N ALA A 51 -0.39 16.95 -5.72
CA ALA A 51 -0.69 15.69 -6.36
C ALA A 51 -0.08 14.48 -5.62
N THR A 52 0.92 14.69 -4.75
CA THR A 52 1.63 13.64 -4.00
C THR A 52 0.72 12.60 -3.33
N PRO A 53 -0.37 12.98 -2.64
CA PRO A 53 -1.27 12.00 -2.02
C PRO A 53 -1.99 11.09 -3.02
N PHE A 54 -2.13 11.49 -4.29
CA PHE A 54 -2.73 10.66 -5.33
C PHE A 54 -1.78 9.58 -5.86
N PHE A 55 -0.47 9.78 -5.71
CA PHE A 55 0.54 8.76 -6.06
C PHE A 55 0.70 7.69 -4.98
N VAL A 56 0.14 7.90 -3.78
CA VAL A 56 0.16 6.94 -2.68
C VAL A 56 -0.99 5.94 -2.83
N ARG A 57 -0.66 4.67 -3.04
CA ARG A 57 -1.64 3.57 -3.03
C ARG A 57 -2.17 3.34 -1.61
N LYS A 58 -3.46 3.05 -1.47
CA LYS A 58 -4.08 2.75 -0.16
C LYS A 58 -3.66 1.34 0.31
N GLY A 59 -2.60 1.25 1.10
CA GLY A 59 -2.12 0.07 1.84
C GLY A 59 -2.03 0.27 3.36
N ARG A 60 -1.54 -0.75 4.08
CA ARG A 60 -1.51 -0.79 5.57
C ARG A 60 -0.37 0.06 6.18
N GLU A 61 0.71 0.28 5.42
CA GLU A 61 1.89 1.13 5.74
C GLU A 61 1.78 2.53 5.08
N THR A 62 0.56 2.96 4.72
CA THR A 62 0.34 4.21 3.99
C THR A 62 0.82 5.47 4.70
N GLY A 63 0.83 5.46 6.04
CA GLY A 63 1.16 6.65 6.82
C GLY A 63 2.62 7.10 6.67
N THR A 64 3.56 6.16 6.80
CA THR A 64 5.00 6.42 6.70
C THR A 64 5.42 6.70 5.27
N PHE A 65 4.95 5.89 4.32
CA PHE A 65 5.24 6.08 2.90
C PHE A 65 4.66 7.39 2.35
N SER A 66 3.42 7.73 2.70
CA SER A 66 2.83 9.03 2.32
C SER A 66 3.61 10.21 2.90
N ALA A 67 4.16 10.06 4.10
CA ALA A 67 4.99 11.10 4.70
C ALA A 67 6.32 11.24 3.94
N VAL A 68 6.98 10.14 3.58
CA VAL A 68 8.23 10.14 2.80
C VAL A 68 8.02 10.79 1.44
N LEU A 69 7.00 10.38 0.68
CA LEU A 69 6.67 11.00 -0.60
C LEU A 69 6.34 12.49 -0.44
N GLY A 70 5.60 12.84 0.62
CA GLY A 70 5.33 14.23 0.99
C GLY A 70 6.61 15.05 1.18
N TRP A 71 7.59 14.52 1.92
CA TRP A 71 8.88 15.16 2.14
C TRP A 71 9.70 15.32 0.85
N ILE A 72 9.69 14.30 -0.02
CA ILE A 72 10.39 14.36 -1.32
C ILE A 72 9.79 15.48 -2.18
N SER A 73 8.46 15.52 -2.32
CA SER A 73 7.78 16.57 -3.10
C SER A 73 7.92 17.95 -2.46
N ALA A 74 7.91 18.05 -1.13
CA ALA A 74 8.12 19.32 -0.43
C ALA A 74 9.54 19.85 -0.62
N THR A 75 10.53 18.96 -0.60
CA THR A 75 11.94 19.30 -0.85
C THR A 75 12.12 19.80 -2.29
N TYR A 76 11.55 19.09 -3.27
CA TYR A 76 11.56 19.53 -4.66
C TYR A 76 10.92 20.92 -4.83
N PHE A 77 9.73 21.12 -4.27
CA PHE A 77 9.07 22.42 -4.33
C PHE A 77 9.90 23.53 -3.67
N GLY A 78 10.52 23.27 -2.52
CA GLY A 78 11.39 24.24 -1.84
C GLY A 78 12.61 24.63 -2.69
N ILE A 79 13.29 23.66 -3.30
CA ILE A 79 14.42 23.90 -4.20
C ILE A 79 13.96 24.69 -5.43
N GLU A 80 12.88 24.24 -6.08
CA GLU A 80 12.33 24.90 -7.27
C GLU A 80 11.87 26.33 -6.97
N LEU A 81 11.27 26.58 -5.82
CA LEU A 81 10.86 27.90 -5.39
C LEU A 81 12.06 28.84 -5.24
N VAL A 82 13.13 28.39 -4.57
CA VAL A 82 14.35 29.19 -4.40
C VAL A 82 15.02 29.45 -5.75
N VAL A 83 15.27 28.41 -6.54
CA VAL A 83 15.94 28.53 -7.84
C VAL A 83 15.11 29.37 -8.81
N GLY A 84 13.80 29.11 -8.89
CA GLY A 84 12.90 29.85 -9.75
C GLY A 84 12.80 31.33 -9.37
N ILE A 85 12.76 31.67 -8.07
CA ILE A 85 12.83 33.07 -7.62
C ILE A 85 14.15 33.72 -8.05
N LEU A 86 15.29 33.03 -7.94
CA LEU A 86 16.56 33.58 -8.41
C LEU A 86 16.55 33.88 -9.91
N PHE A 87 15.99 32.99 -10.74
CA PHE A 87 15.83 33.25 -12.16
C PHE A 87 14.85 34.39 -12.47
N ILE A 88 13.79 34.53 -11.67
CA ILE A 88 12.84 35.65 -11.78
C ILE A 88 13.54 36.97 -11.48
N LEU A 89 14.36 37.03 -10.43
CA LEU A 89 15.07 38.26 -10.01
C LEU A 89 16.23 38.64 -10.95
N ILE A 90 17.02 37.66 -11.39
CA ILE A 90 18.14 37.89 -12.33
C ILE A 90 17.61 38.22 -13.73
N ALA A 91 16.44 37.69 -14.10
CA ALA A 91 15.76 37.89 -15.38
C ALA A 91 16.70 37.79 -16.60
N PRO A 92 17.46 36.69 -16.77
CA PRO A 92 18.43 36.56 -17.85
C PRO A 92 17.71 36.58 -19.21
N LYS A 93 18.24 37.33 -20.18
CA LYS A 93 17.61 37.42 -21.53
C LYS A 93 17.58 36.07 -22.27
N GLY A 94 18.48 35.15 -21.94
CA GLY A 94 18.58 33.84 -22.57
C GLY A 94 17.63 32.80 -21.99
N ILE A 95 16.89 32.10 -22.86
CA ILE A 95 15.92 31.05 -22.48
C ILE A 95 16.59 29.73 -22.08
N LYS A 96 17.72 29.40 -22.70
CA LYS A 96 18.35 28.07 -22.61
C LYS A 96 18.79 27.72 -21.19
N GLY A 97 19.42 28.67 -20.50
CA GLY A 97 19.95 28.45 -19.15
C GLY A 97 18.85 28.13 -18.14
N ALA A 98 17.77 28.92 -18.13
CA ALA A 98 16.61 28.67 -17.28
C ALA A 98 15.99 27.31 -17.58
N LEU A 99 15.72 27.02 -18.85
CA LEU A 99 15.09 25.76 -19.24
C LEU A 99 15.92 24.53 -18.82
N ILE A 100 17.23 24.55 -19.06
CA ILE A 100 18.13 23.42 -18.73
C ILE A 100 18.12 23.16 -17.22
N VAL A 101 18.25 24.22 -16.41
CA VAL A 101 18.27 24.07 -14.95
C VAL A 101 16.93 23.53 -14.44
N GLN A 102 15.81 24.10 -14.89
CA GLN A 102 14.49 23.66 -14.43
C GLN A 102 14.16 22.21 -14.84
N VAL A 103 14.50 21.83 -16.07
CA VAL A 103 14.32 20.45 -16.54
C VAL A 103 15.20 19.48 -15.78
N LEU A 104 16.43 19.87 -15.43
CA LEU A 104 17.35 19.01 -14.68
C LEU A 104 16.85 18.75 -13.26
N ILE A 105 16.37 19.79 -12.56
CA ILE A 105 15.81 19.65 -11.21
C ILE A 105 14.57 18.74 -11.25
N LEU A 106 13.68 18.96 -12.23
CA LEU A 106 12.51 18.10 -12.43
C LEU A 106 12.90 16.65 -12.71
N ALA A 107 13.91 16.41 -13.56
CA ALA A 107 14.36 15.06 -13.90
C ALA A 107 14.90 14.31 -12.67
N VAL A 108 15.71 14.98 -11.83
CA VAL A 108 16.21 14.41 -10.57
C VAL A 108 15.05 14.08 -9.62
N TYR A 109 14.08 15.00 -9.49
CA TYR A 109 12.89 14.76 -8.68
C TYR A 109 12.10 13.54 -9.16
N LEU A 110 11.79 13.45 -10.46
CA LEU A 110 11.05 12.32 -11.03
C LEU A 110 11.78 11.00 -10.84
N PHE A 111 13.10 10.99 -11.02
CA PHE A 111 13.92 9.81 -10.76
C PHE A 111 13.77 9.33 -9.30
N VAL A 112 13.98 10.22 -8.33
CA VAL A 112 13.87 9.89 -6.90
C VAL A 112 12.44 9.44 -6.55
N LEU A 113 11.42 10.11 -7.06
CA LEU A 113 10.02 9.80 -6.80
C LEU A 113 9.67 8.40 -7.32
N ILE A 114 9.98 8.12 -8.59
CA ILE A 114 9.67 6.83 -9.23
C ILE A 114 10.44 5.69 -8.56
N SER A 115 11.72 5.88 -8.23
CA SER A 115 12.49 4.85 -7.51
C SER A 115 11.87 4.48 -6.17
N ASN A 116 11.38 5.47 -5.40
CA ASN A 116 10.69 5.21 -4.14
C ASN A 116 9.35 4.49 -4.36
N MET A 117 8.61 4.84 -5.41
CA MET A 117 7.36 4.16 -5.75
C MET A 117 7.59 2.69 -6.12
N ILE A 118 8.61 2.38 -6.92
CA ILE A 118 8.97 0.99 -7.29
C ILE A 118 9.39 0.18 -6.05
N ALA A 119 10.22 0.75 -5.19
CA ALA A 119 10.66 0.08 -3.97
C ALA A 119 9.49 -0.23 -3.02
N ASN A 120 8.52 0.69 -2.94
CA ASN A 120 7.32 0.47 -2.13
C ASN A 120 6.41 -0.62 -2.72
N GLU A 121 6.24 -0.68 -4.04
CA GLU A 121 5.43 -1.71 -4.68
C GLU A 121 5.98 -3.13 -4.40
N GLN A 122 7.31 -3.29 -4.46
CA GLN A 122 7.97 -4.55 -4.13
C GLN A 122 7.79 -4.92 -2.64
N THR A 123 7.83 -3.92 -1.75
CA THR A 123 7.68 -4.14 -0.31
C THR A 123 6.23 -4.47 0.06
N GLU A 124 5.26 -3.75 -0.50
CA GLU A 124 3.83 -4.00 -0.26
C GLU A 124 3.40 -5.37 -0.76
N THR A 125 3.86 -5.78 -1.95
CA THR A 125 3.56 -7.12 -2.49
C THR A 125 4.16 -8.25 -1.64
N ALA A 126 5.38 -8.08 -1.15
CA ALA A 126 6.01 -9.04 -0.23
C ALA A 126 5.32 -9.09 1.14
N ILE A 127 4.84 -7.96 1.66
CA ILE A 127 4.08 -7.90 2.91
C ILE A 127 2.68 -8.51 2.73
N GLU A 128 2.01 -8.27 1.59
CA GLU A 128 0.69 -8.82 1.31
C GLU A 128 0.76 -10.34 1.13
N SER A 129 1.79 -10.87 0.44
CA SER A 129 2.02 -12.31 0.37
C SER A 129 2.27 -12.89 1.77
N HIS A 130 3.18 -12.31 2.54
CA HIS A 130 3.48 -12.78 3.90
C HIS A 130 2.26 -12.73 4.86
N ASN A 131 1.35 -11.77 4.70
CA ASN A 131 0.14 -11.71 5.50
C ASN A 131 -0.92 -12.73 5.06
N LYS A 132 -1.07 -13.02 3.76
CA LYS A 132 -1.93 -14.12 3.29
C LYS A 132 -1.42 -15.46 3.82
N GLU A 133 -0.11 -15.64 3.77
CA GLU A 133 0.64 -16.77 4.32
C GLU A 133 0.34 -16.99 5.82
N LEU A 134 0.43 -15.96 6.65
CA LEU A 134 0.08 -16.03 8.08
C LEU A 134 -1.42 -16.22 8.36
N CYS A 135 -2.28 -15.72 7.48
CA CYS A 135 -3.73 -15.73 7.69
C CYS A 135 -4.32 -17.14 7.63
N TYR A 136 -3.84 -18.01 6.74
CA TYR A 136 -4.33 -19.38 6.60
C TYR A 136 -4.19 -20.16 7.91
N VAL A 137 -2.96 -20.33 8.40
CA VAL A 137 -2.67 -21.13 9.60
C VAL A 137 -3.43 -20.57 10.81
N LYS A 138 -3.42 -19.26 10.99
CA LYS A 138 -4.11 -18.60 12.12
C LYS A 138 -5.63 -18.79 12.05
N THR A 139 -6.24 -18.51 10.90
CA THR A 139 -7.71 -18.58 10.74
C THR A 139 -8.20 -20.00 10.89
N ALA A 140 -7.55 -20.94 10.20
CA ALA A 140 -7.92 -22.35 10.27
C ALA A 140 -7.74 -22.92 11.69
N SER A 141 -6.66 -22.54 12.40
CA SER A 141 -6.42 -22.95 13.79
C SER A 141 -7.47 -22.41 14.76
N VAL A 142 -7.92 -21.17 14.59
CA VAL A 142 -8.99 -20.57 15.42
C VAL A 142 -10.31 -21.29 15.22
N ARG A 143 -10.69 -21.55 13.96
CA ARG A 143 -11.92 -22.30 13.64
C ARG A 143 -11.88 -23.70 14.23
N MET A 144 -10.77 -24.40 14.04
CA MET A 144 -10.60 -25.75 14.59
C MET A 144 -10.67 -25.77 16.13
N ARG A 145 -10.11 -24.77 16.81
CA ARG A 145 -10.27 -24.63 18.27
C ARG A 145 -11.74 -24.48 18.66
N SER A 146 -12.51 -23.66 17.94
CA SER A 146 -13.96 -23.55 18.19
C SER A 146 -14.71 -24.86 17.95
N ILE A 147 -14.22 -25.74 17.06
CA ILE A 147 -14.80 -27.05 16.83
C ILE A 147 -14.51 -27.99 18.01
N ILE A 148 -13.26 -28.02 18.50
CA ILE A 148 -12.83 -28.81 19.66
C ILE A 148 -13.71 -28.51 20.88
N GLU A 149 -14.05 -27.24 21.12
CA GLU A 149 -14.91 -26.82 22.24
C GLU A 149 -16.37 -27.33 22.13
N LYS A 150 -16.80 -27.76 20.94
CA LYS A 150 -18.18 -28.19 20.67
C LYS A 150 -18.34 -29.71 20.57
N VAL A 151 -17.25 -30.46 20.46
CA VAL A 151 -17.30 -31.92 20.34
C VAL A 151 -17.28 -32.57 21.72
N GLY A 152 -18.38 -33.26 22.07
CA GLY A 152 -18.50 -33.98 23.34
C GLY A 152 -17.94 -35.40 23.33
N ASP A 153 -17.90 -36.05 22.16
CA ASP A 153 -17.39 -37.42 22.03
C ASP A 153 -15.86 -37.48 22.12
N ARG A 154 -15.35 -38.35 22.99
CA ARG A 154 -13.90 -38.45 23.27
C ARG A 154 -13.09 -39.04 22.12
N VAL A 155 -13.69 -39.89 21.29
CA VAL A 155 -12.99 -40.53 20.16
C VAL A 155 -12.86 -39.54 19.01
N LEU A 156 -13.95 -38.85 18.68
CA LEU A 156 -13.97 -37.80 17.66
C LEU A 156 -13.09 -36.60 18.07
N LEU A 157 -13.12 -36.22 19.35
CA LEU A 157 -12.27 -35.15 19.88
C LEU A 157 -10.78 -35.41 19.60
N LYS A 158 -10.29 -36.61 19.89
CA LYS A 158 -8.88 -36.98 19.61
C LYS A 158 -8.52 -36.86 18.13
N LYS A 159 -9.45 -37.19 17.22
CA LYS A 159 -9.21 -37.04 15.78
C LYS A 159 -9.10 -35.58 15.39
N ILE A 160 -10.00 -34.72 15.88
CA ILE A 160 -9.99 -33.28 15.59
C ILE A 160 -8.76 -32.60 16.20
N GLU A 161 -8.36 -32.96 17.41
CA GLU A 161 -7.12 -32.49 18.05
C GLU A 161 -5.89 -32.82 17.20
N LYS A 162 -5.84 -34.04 16.62
CA LYS A 162 -4.75 -34.42 15.72
C LYS A 162 -4.67 -33.51 14.49
N VAL A 163 -5.81 -33.16 13.88
CA VAL A 163 -5.84 -32.23 12.74
C VAL A 163 -5.40 -30.84 13.17
N TYR A 164 -5.88 -30.38 14.32
CA TYR A 164 -5.51 -29.10 14.91
C TYR A 164 -3.99 -28.99 15.12
N ASP A 165 -3.35 -30.02 15.67
CA ASP A 165 -1.91 -30.02 15.93
C ASP A 165 -1.10 -29.93 14.64
N VAL A 166 -1.47 -30.68 13.61
CA VAL A 166 -0.78 -30.63 12.30
C VAL A 166 -0.95 -29.26 11.65
N LEU A 167 -2.17 -28.72 11.68
CA LEU A 167 -2.50 -27.42 11.10
C LEU A 167 -1.77 -26.28 11.82
N ARG A 168 -1.68 -26.32 13.15
CA ARG A 168 -0.97 -25.31 13.95
C ARG A 168 0.55 -25.37 13.71
N CYS A 169 1.08 -26.56 13.45
CA CYS A 169 2.50 -26.78 13.14
C CYS A 169 2.83 -26.63 11.65
N SER A 170 1.84 -26.34 10.80
CA SER A 170 2.05 -26.14 9.36
C SER A 170 3.00 -24.97 9.09
N PRO A 171 3.84 -25.05 8.03
CA PRO A 171 4.63 -23.92 7.59
C PRO A 171 3.74 -22.72 7.27
N VAL A 172 4.10 -21.53 7.75
CA VAL A 172 3.33 -20.32 7.45
C VAL A 172 3.45 -19.87 5.98
N LYS A 173 4.50 -20.31 5.27
CA LYS A 173 4.65 -20.04 3.82
C LYS A 173 3.47 -20.59 3.03
N SER A 174 3.08 -19.90 1.97
CA SER A 174 2.05 -20.31 1.02
C SER A 174 2.58 -20.01 -0.37
N SER A 175 2.24 -20.84 -1.34
CA SER A 175 2.68 -20.74 -2.72
C SER A 175 1.47 -20.77 -3.63
N SER A 176 1.63 -20.37 -4.89
CA SER A 176 0.56 -20.52 -5.90
C SER A 176 0.08 -21.97 -6.00
N ALA A 177 0.96 -22.95 -5.77
CA ALA A 177 0.64 -24.38 -5.76
C ALA A 177 -0.13 -24.85 -4.51
N ALA A 178 -0.10 -24.08 -3.41
CA ALA A 178 -0.82 -24.37 -2.17
C ALA A 178 -2.20 -23.70 -2.08
N ASN A 179 -2.42 -22.58 -2.80
CA ASN A 179 -3.67 -21.81 -2.78
C ASN A 179 -4.92 -22.67 -3.04
N GLU A 180 -4.85 -23.58 -4.01
CA GLU A 180 -5.99 -24.46 -4.34
C GLU A 180 -6.30 -25.42 -3.17
N ILE A 181 -5.29 -25.97 -2.51
CA ILE A 181 -5.47 -26.85 -1.36
C ILE A 181 -5.99 -26.06 -0.16
N GLU A 182 -5.50 -24.84 0.07
CA GLU A 182 -5.97 -23.96 1.15
C GLU A 182 -7.47 -23.64 1.02
N GLN A 183 -7.96 -23.41 -0.20
CA GLN A 183 -9.40 -23.26 -0.45
C GLN A 183 -10.18 -24.55 -0.16
N ARG A 184 -9.63 -25.72 -0.52
CA ARG A 184 -10.24 -27.02 -0.20
C ARG A 184 -10.29 -27.24 1.30
N VAL A 185 -9.24 -26.89 2.04
CA VAL A 185 -9.20 -26.93 3.52
C VAL A 185 -10.30 -26.09 4.13
N PHE A 186 -10.52 -24.85 3.64
CA PHE A 186 -11.60 -24.01 4.17
C PHE A 186 -12.99 -24.55 3.87
N LYS A 187 -13.22 -25.10 2.67
CA LYS A 187 -14.48 -25.78 2.34
C LYS A 187 -14.72 -26.98 3.24
N GLU A 188 -13.68 -27.74 3.54
CA GLU A 188 -13.78 -28.91 4.40
C GLU A 188 -13.95 -28.53 5.88
N LEU A 189 -13.36 -27.42 6.33
CA LEU A 189 -13.68 -26.81 7.63
C LEU A 189 -15.16 -26.42 7.74
N ASP A 190 -15.75 -25.85 6.69
CA ASP A 190 -17.19 -25.53 6.66
C ASP A 190 -18.05 -26.81 6.74
N SER A 191 -17.61 -27.92 6.13
CA SER A 191 -18.26 -29.23 6.24
C SER A 191 -18.16 -29.79 7.66
N LEU A 192 -16.96 -29.74 8.26
CA LEU A 192 -16.73 -30.22 9.61
C LEU A 192 -17.56 -29.43 10.63
N GLU A 193 -17.62 -28.10 10.55
CA GLU A 193 -18.43 -27.27 11.44
C GLU A 193 -19.93 -27.60 11.33
N ARG A 194 -20.42 -27.87 10.11
CA ARG A 194 -21.81 -28.30 9.90
C ARG A 194 -22.07 -29.67 10.50
N ALA A 195 -21.19 -30.64 10.27
CA ALA A 195 -21.33 -31.99 10.82
C ALA A 195 -21.37 -31.98 12.35
N VAL A 196 -20.48 -31.18 12.99
CA VAL A 196 -20.46 -30.97 14.44
C VAL A 196 -21.75 -30.32 14.94
N SER A 197 -22.28 -29.34 14.21
CA SER A 197 -23.53 -28.66 14.58
C SER A 197 -24.76 -29.56 14.47
N MET A 198 -24.73 -30.53 13.55
CA MET A 198 -25.81 -31.50 13.35
C MET A 198 -25.67 -32.77 14.21
N GLY A 199 -24.54 -32.93 14.91
CA GLY A 199 -24.24 -34.16 15.66
C GLY A 199 -24.01 -35.38 14.75
N ASP A 200 -23.62 -35.17 13.50
CA ASP A 200 -23.38 -36.22 12.51
C ASP A 200 -21.97 -36.82 12.72
N GLU A 201 -21.88 -37.87 13.54
CA GLU A 201 -20.60 -38.50 13.89
C GLU A 201 -19.83 -39.06 12.69
N GLU A 202 -20.54 -39.62 11.69
CA GLU A 202 -19.93 -40.15 10.47
C GLU A 202 -19.38 -39.02 9.58
N GLY A 203 -20.16 -37.94 9.44
CA GLY A 203 -19.73 -36.72 8.77
C GLY A 203 -18.53 -36.06 9.44
N ILE A 204 -18.52 -35.97 10.78
CA ILE A 204 -17.38 -35.45 11.55
C ILE A 204 -16.14 -36.28 11.28
N ASN A 205 -16.27 -37.60 11.31
CA ASN A 205 -15.15 -38.51 11.09
C ASN A 205 -14.56 -38.37 9.68
N THR A 206 -15.41 -38.37 8.66
CA THR A 206 -15.02 -38.27 7.25
C THR A 206 -14.37 -36.92 6.95
N SER A 207 -14.95 -35.83 7.47
CA SER A 207 -14.40 -34.49 7.29
C SER A 207 -13.07 -34.33 8.02
N ALA A 208 -12.90 -34.88 9.23
CA ALA A 208 -11.64 -34.83 9.96
C ALA A 208 -10.52 -35.57 9.22
N GLU A 209 -10.79 -36.74 8.64
CA GLU A 209 -9.80 -37.50 7.87
C GLU A 209 -9.43 -36.81 6.56
N THR A 210 -10.41 -36.26 5.85
CA THR A 210 -10.20 -35.49 4.62
C THR A 210 -9.38 -34.24 4.91
N LEU A 211 -9.72 -33.52 5.97
CA LEU A 211 -9.01 -32.31 6.38
C LEU A 211 -7.57 -32.60 6.79
N TYR A 212 -7.31 -33.70 7.49
CA TYR A 212 -5.96 -34.17 7.80
C TYR A 212 -5.14 -34.40 6.52
N ALA A 213 -5.70 -35.12 5.55
CA ALA A 213 -5.02 -35.41 4.28
C ALA A 213 -4.69 -34.13 3.51
N LEU A 214 -5.62 -33.18 3.44
CA LEU A 214 -5.42 -31.89 2.77
C LEU A 214 -4.30 -31.06 3.42
N VAL A 215 -4.26 -30.99 4.75
CA VAL A 215 -3.24 -30.23 5.47
C VAL A 215 -1.86 -30.86 5.28
N VAL A 216 -1.76 -32.19 5.32
CA VAL A 216 -0.49 -32.90 5.06
C VAL A 216 -0.03 -32.71 3.61
N GLU A 217 -0.93 -32.85 2.63
CA GLU A 217 -0.63 -32.62 1.22
C GLU A 217 -0.12 -31.19 1.00
N ARG A 218 -0.80 -30.20 1.60
CA ARG A 218 -0.41 -28.79 1.55
C ARG A 218 0.97 -28.58 2.13
N ASN A 219 1.25 -29.15 3.31
CA ASN A 219 2.56 -29.03 3.96
C ASN A 219 3.68 -29.65 3.10
N HIS A 220 3.44 -30.79 2.46
CA HIS A 220 4.42 -31.43 1.59
C HIS A 220 4.76 -30.58 0.35
N ARG A 221 3.78 -29.88 -0.23
CA ARG A 221 4.00 -28.98 -1.38
C ARG A 221 4.79 -27.70 -1.04
N LEU A 222 5.12 -27.47 0.22
CA LEU A 222 5.76 -26.25 0.72
C LEU A 222 7.13 -26.49 1.37
N ILE A 223 7.56 -27.75 1.42
CA ILE A 223 8.93 -28.18 1.76
C ILE A 223 9.76 -28.14 0.48
#